data_AF-A0AA95JEU6-F1
#
_entry.id   AF-A0AA95JEU6-F1
#
_cell.length_a   1.000
_cell.length_b   1.000
_cell.length_c   1.000
_cell.angle_alpha   90.00
_cell.angle_beta   90.00
_cell.angle_gamma   90.00
#
_symmetry.space_group_name_H-M   'P 1'
#
loop_
_entity.id
_entity.type
_entity.pdbx_description
1 polymer ?
#
loop_
_entity_poly.entity_id
_entity_poly.type
_entity_poly.pdbx_seq_one_letter_code
_entity_poly.pdbx_strand_id
1 'polypeptide(L)'
;MQVQKTDSKYFSLKRNISWTLIGNIIYAITQWALIIVIARWSNPELVGQFSLALAYVSPLILLSQLQLRALQVVDTRGKYTFGNYAGIRIVITVVAVVVIPCILFIVGEREELVWLSIVIAIAKGFESISDIIHGALQKREQFQIISISKIGKGLLAIGAFAMGMYIWRDALPDTRLLAATACMAVAWAIQLVVYDIRKIRRYEAFRPDYRWGPMLELAVWGAPLGIVVMLSSLSTQIPRILISRELGSHDLGIFSALGYLLTAGMIVSNAIGQAAAPRMSRLCHQRKLSELHRLVIRLSAVGGVIGAIGILIAVSVGKELLELIYNADYAVHSLLLVVLLVSGMIDFIATFFGYALTAMHAIKIQPYIAALWTICAIVATWLMLPHFGIIGAAYALIVSTGCRLILQVAVFYWRIRKSLLYHNDTD
;
A
#
# COMPACT_ATOMS: atom_id res chain seq x y z
N MET A 1 -18.93 48.94 -2.79
CA MET A 1 -20.32 48.41 -2.70
C MET A 1 -20.26 46.90 -2.95
N GLN A 2 -21.04 46.07 -2.25
CA GLN A 2 -21.11 44.60 -2.37
C GLN A 2 -19.78 43.85 -2.60
N VAL A 3 -19.15 43.41 -1.50
CA VAL A 3 -18.25 42.24 -1.56
C VAL A 3 -19.12 41.02 -1.87
N GLN A 4 -18.95 40.44 -3.06
CA GLN A 4 -19.73 39.29 -3.48
C GLN A 4 -19.30 38.05 -2.68
N LYS A 5 -20.09 37.67 -1.66
CA LYS A 5 -19.89 36.42 -0.92
C LYS A 5 -20.09 35.22 -1.85
N THR A 6 -19.01 34.73 -2.43
CA THR A 6 -18.94 33.34 -2.87
C THR A 6 -18.80 32.47 -1.63
N ASP A 7 -19.93 32.16 -0.96
CA ASP A 7 -19.95 31.19 0.14
C ASP A 7 -19.45 29.85 -0.41
N SER A 8 -18.19 29.55 -0.08
CA SER A 8 -17.38 28.70 -0.93
C SER A 8 -17.73 27.23 -0.76
N LYS A 9 -17.81 26.50 -1.89
CA LYS A 9 -18.44 25.17 -2.00
C LYS A 9 -17.60 24.02 -1.41
N TYR A 10 -16.73 24.34 -0.46
CA TYR A 10 -15.81 23.43 0.23
C TYR A 10 -16.39 22.97 1.56
N PHE A 11 -15.92 21.83 2.06
CA PHE A 11 -16.42 21.26 3.30
C PHE A 11 -15.50 21.55 4.47
N SER A 12 -16.07 21.53 5.68
CA SER A 12 -15.26 21.58 6.90
C SER A 12 -14.22 20.47 6.89
N LEU A 13 -13.00 20.80 7.33
CA LEU A 13 -11.86 19.87 7.36
C LEU A 13 -12.21 18.54 8.06
N LYS A 14 -13.05 18.59 9.11
CA LYS A 14 -13.59 17.39 9.78
C LYS A 14 -14.33 16.46 8.82
N ARG A 15 -15.25 16.97 8.00
CA ARG A 15 -15.98 16.18 6.98
C ARG A 15 -15.04 15.58 5.93
N ASN A 16 -14.01 16.31 5.49
CA ASN A 16 -13.03 15.81 4.53
C ASN A 16 -12.18 14.66 5.11
N ILE A 17 -11.78 14.77 6.38
CA ILE A 17 -11.12 13.68 7.11
C ILE A 17 -12.05 12.47 7.27
N SER A 18 -13.29 12.66 7.75
CA SER A 18 -14.27 11.58 7.92
C SER A 18 -14.53 10.82 6.62
N TRP A 19 -14.77 11.51 5.50
CA TRP A 19 -14.91 10.86 4.19
C TRP A 19 -13.68 10.04 3.83
N THR A 20 -12.48 10.60 4.01
CA THR A 20 -11.21 9.93 3.65
C THR A 20 -10.99 8.67 4.48
N LEU A 21 -11.27 8.71 5.79
CA LEU A 21 -11.19 7.55 6.69
C LEU A 21 -12.18 6.47 6.27
N ILE A 22 -13.47 6.80 6.13
CA ILE A 22 -14.52 5.85 5.77
C ILE A 22 -14.21 5.19 4.41
N GLY A 23 -13.82 5.97 3.41
CA GLY A 23 -13.48 5.47 2.07
C GLY A 23 -12.24 4.56 2.05
N ASN A 24 -11.24 4.84 2.90
CA ASN A 24 -10.05 3.98 3.02
C ASN A 24 -10.35 2.69 3.81
N ILE A 25 -11.09 2.78 4.92
CA ILE A 25 -11.44 1.64 5.78
C ILE A 25 -12.32 0.65 5.01
N ILE A 26 -13.41 1.11 4.39
CA ILE A 26 -14.29 0.24 3.59
C ILE A 26 -13.50 -0.41 2.46
N TYR A 27 -12.66 0.35 1.74
CA TYR A 27 -11.87 -0.23 0.66
C TYR A 27 -10.90 -1.31 1.15
N ALA A 28 -10.19 -1.09 2.25
CA ALA A 28 -9.29 -2.11 2.79
C ALA A 28 -10.05 -3.36 3.31
N ILE A 29 -11.20 -3.19 3.96
CA ILE A 29 -12.10 -4.29 4.32
C ILE A 29 -12.51 -5.05 3.06
N THR A 30 -12.82 -4.36 1.95
CA THR A 30 -13.18 -5.05 0.69
C THR A 30 -12.01 -5.80 0.03
N GLN A 31 -10.77 -5.30 0.14
CA GLN A 31 -9.59 -6.02 -0.34
C GLN A 31 -9.31 -7.27 0.51
N TRP A 32 -9.56 -7.21 1.82
CA TRP A 32 -9.46 -8.37 2.70
C TRP A 32 -10.61 -9.37 2.48
N ALA A 33 -11.83 -8.90 2.21
CA ALA A 33 -12.99 -9.74 1.94
C ALA A 33 -12.79 -10.67 0.71
N LEU A 34 -12.02 -10.25 -0.30
CA LEU A 34 -11.63 -11.13 -1.42
C LEU A 34 -10.89 -12.38 -0.93
N ILE A 35 -9.96 -12.22 0.02
CA ILE A 35 -9.20 -13.31 0.62
C ILE A 35 -10.10 -14.22 1.46
N ILE A 36 -11.02 -13.63 2.23
CA ILE A 36 -12.00 -14.38 3.03
C ILE A 36 -12.92 -15.21 2.12
N VAL A 37 -13.35 -14.68 0.97
CA VAL A 37 -14.16 -15.42 -0.03
C VAL A 37 -13.39 -16.62 -0.58
N ILE A 38 -12.12 -16.45 -0.98
CA ILE A 38 -11.30 -17.57 -1.47
C ILE A 38 -11.10 -18.61 -0.35
N ALA A 39 -10.72 -18.18 0.86
CA ALA A 39 -10.46 -19.06 2.00
C ALA A 39 -11.69 -19.89 2.40
N ARG A 40 -12.88 -19.28 2.47
CA ARG A 40 -14.12 -19.95 2.91
C ARG A 40 -14.81 -20.77 1.83
N TRP A 41 -14.62 -20.48 0.55
CA TRP A 41 -15.29 -21.18 -0.56
C TRP A 41 -14.34 -22.06 -1.39
N SER A 42 -13.06 -22.14 -1.02
CA SER A 42 -12.05 -22.97 -1.68
C SER A 42 -11.11 -23.59 -0.65
N ASN A 43 -9.85 -23.18 -0.62
CA ASN A 43 -8.79 -23.76 0.20
C ASN A 43 -7.66 -22.71 0.39
N PRO A 44 -6.67 -22.96 1.27
CA PRO A 44 -5.51 -22.09 1.39
C PRO A 44 -4.69 -21.97 0.10
N GLU A 45 -4.65 -23.01 -0.74
CA GLU A 45 -3.81 -22.99 -1.95
C GLU A 45 -4.22 -21.88 -2.94
N LEU A 46 -5.52 -21.71 -3.23
CA LEU A 46 -6.00 -20.61 -4.08
C LEU A 46 -5.77 -19.22 -3.44
N VAL A 47 -5.80 -19.13 -2.10
CA VAL A 47 -5.39 -17.89 -1.39
C VAL A 47 -3.91 -17.62 -1.65
N GLY A 48 -3.09 -18.67 -1.66
CA GLY A 48 -1.66 -18.61 -1.98
C GLY A 48 -1.39 -18.15 -3.40
N GLN A 49 -2.00 -18.79 -4.40
CA GLN A 49 -1.87 -18.41 -5.81
C GLN A 49 -2.23 -16.94 -6.06
N PHE A 50 -3.37 -16.48 -5.53
CA PHE A 50 -3.79 -15.07 -5.61
C PHE A 50 -2.81 -14.13 -4.89
N SER A 51 -2.30 -14.53 -3.73
CA SER A 51 -1.32 -13.76 -2.95
C SER A 51 0.07 -13.72 -3.60
N LEU A 52 0.46 -14.75 -4.36
CA LEU A 52 1.71 -14.82 -5.11
C LEU A 52 1.66 -13.94 -6.36
N ALA A 53 0.55 -13.99 -7.10
CA ALA A 53 0.32 -13.07 -8.22
C ALA A 53 0.33 -11.61 -7.74
N LEU A 54 -0.32 -11.31 -6.60
CA LEU A 54 -0.18 -10.01 -5.94
C LEU A 54 1.26 -9.68 -5.50
N ALA A 55 2.08 -10.67 -5.14
CA ALA A 55 3.46 -10.47 -4.72
C ALA A 55 4.38 -10.04 -5.86
N TYR A 56 4.20 -10.58 -7.06
CA TYR A 56 4.90 -10.11 -8.26
C TYR A 56 4.33 -8.80 -8.81
N VAL A 57 3.01 -8.63 -8.85
CA VAL A 57 2.36 -7.43 -9.41
C VAL A 57 2.60 -6.17 -8.56
N SER A 58 2.50 -6.27 -7.23
CA SER A 58 2.39 -5.08 -6.36
C SER A 58 3.62 -4.15 -6.39
N PRO A 59 4.88 -4.63 -6.27
CA PRO A 59 6.05 -3.74 -6.29
C PRO A 59 6.18 -2.97 -7.61
N LEU A 60 5.90 -3.62 -8.74
CA LEU A 60 6.02 -3.04 -10.09
C LEU A 60 4.91 -2.03 -10.39
N ILE A 61 3.68 -2.32 -9.98
CA ILE A 61 2.58 -1.35 -10.02
C ILE A 61 2.89 -0.12 -9.14
N LEU A 62 3.39 -0.33 -7.92
CA LEU A 62 3.73 0.75 -7.00
C LEU A 62 4.91 1.60 -7.49
N LEU A 63 5.90 1.00 -8.15
CA LEU A 63 6.93 1.76 -8.88
C LEU A 63 6.29 2.62 -9.97
N SER A 64 5.39 2.06 -10.79
CA SER A 64 4.68 2.80 -11.85
C SER A 64 3.85 3.98 -11.32
N GLN A 65 3.47 3.97 -10.04
CA GLN A 65 2.76 5.10 -9.45
C GLN A 65 3.64 6.34 -9.26
N LEU A 66 4.97 6.19 -9.14
CA LEU A 66 5.99 7.26 -8.97
C LEU A 66 5.62 8.37 -7.97
N GLN A 67 4.73 8.08 -7.02
CA GLN A 67 4.09 9.06 -6.11
C GLN A 67 3.48 10.29 -6.83
N LEU A 68 3.13 10.18 -8.12
CA LEU A 68 2.68 11.32 -8.94
C LEU A 68 1.47 12.06 -8.36
N ARG A 69 0.56 11.36 -7.67
CA ARG A 69 -0.57 11.96 -6.96
C ARG A 69 -0.14 12.94 -5.87
N ALA A 70 0.92 12.62 -5.12
CA ALA A 70 1.46 13.54 -4.12
C ALA A 70 2.07 14.77 -4.81
N LEU A 71 2.85 14.56 -5.89
CA LEU A 71 3.46 15.63 -6.69
C LEU A 71 2.40 16.58 -7.28
N GLN A 72 1.32 16.03 -7.83
CA GLN A 72 0.20 16.76 -8.42
C GLN A 72 -0.53 17.67 -7.42
N VAL A 73 -0.67 17.23 -6.17
CA VAL A 73 -1.28 17.99 -5.08
C VAL A 73 -0.36 19.13 -4.62
N VAL A 74 0.97 18.95 -4.61
CA VAL A 74 1.92 20.00 -4.20
C VAL A 74 2.35 20.96 -5.32
N ASP A 75 2.09 20.65 -6.60
CA ASP A 75 2.28 21.59 -7.72
C ASP A 75 1.22 22.71 -7.70
N THR A 76 1.29 23.60 -6.70
CA THR A 76 0.41 24.76 -6.55
C THR A 76 0.62 25.84 -7.61
N ARG A 77 1.79 25.83 -8.28
CA ARG A 77 2.12 26.75 -9.38
C ARG A 77 1.54 26.30 -10.73
N GLY A 78 1.16 25.03 -10.87
CA GLY A 78 0.62 24.48 -12.10
C GLY A 78 1.67 24.34 -13.20
N LYS A 79 2.91 23.95 -12.84
CA LYS A 79 3.98 23.69 -13.82
C LYS A 79 3.55 22.62 -14.83
N TYR A 80 2.78 21.61 -14.39
CA TYR A 80 2.30 20.53 -15.25
C TYR A 80 0.77 20.48 -15.28
N THR A 81 0.21 20.20 -16.46
CA THR A 81 -1.24 20.02 -16.63
C THR A 81 -1.69 18.66 -16.11
N PHE A 82 -2.99 18.49 -15.84
CA PHE A 82 -3.56 17.16 -15.57
C PHE A 82 -3.26 16.16 -16.71
N GLY A 83 -3.23 16.63 -17.96
CA GLY A 83 -2.86 15.82 -19.12
C GLY A 83 -1.44 15.24 -19.01
N ASN A 84 -0.45 16.03 -18.55
CA ASN A 84 0.92 15.55 -18.39
C ASN A 84 1.00 14.42 -17.35
N TYR A 85 0.38 14.61 -16.19
CA TYR A 85 0.30 13.59 -15.14
C TYR A 85 -0.41 12.32 -15.63
N ALA A 86 -1.51 12.45 -16.38
CA ALA A 86 -2.23 11.32 -16.96
C ALA A 86 -1.42 10.59 -18.05
N GLY A 87 -0.66 11.33 -18.89
CA GLY A 87 0.17 10.78 -19.96
C GLY A 87 1.27 9.86 -19.44
N ILE A 88 2.12 10.37 -18.53
CA ILE A 88 3.17 9.54 -17.91
C ILE A 88 2.57 8.38 -17.11
N ARG A 89 1.48 8.61 -16.34
CA ARG A 89 0.77 7.56 -15.58
C ARG A 89 0.33 6.41 -16.47
N ILE A 90 -0.32 6.69 -17.62
CA ILE A 90 -0.77 5.65 -18.54
C ILE A 90 0.43 4.88 -19.11
N VAL A 91 1.45 5.57 -19.63
CA VAL A 91 2.59 4.92 -20.29
C VAL A 91 3.35 4.01 -19.32
N ILE A 92 3.70 4.50 -18.13
CA ILE A 92 4.48 3.68 -17.18
C ILE A 92 3.67 2.53 -16.56
N THR A 93 2.35 2.70 -16.39
CA THR A 93 1.48 1.60 -15.96
C THR A 93 1.31 0.54 -17.06
N VAL A 94 1.21 0.92 -18.34
CA VAL A 94 1.22 -0.05 -19.46
C VAL A 94 2.56 -0.80 -19.53
N VAL A 95 3.69 -0.10 -19.38
CA VAL A 95 5.02 -0.75 -19.31
C VAL A 95 5.07 -1.74 -18.14
N ALA A 96 4.56 -1.39 -16.96
CA ALA A 96 4.52 -2.32 -15.82
C ALA A 96 3.65 -3.56 -16.11
N VAL A 97 2.48 -3.40 -16.73
CA VAL A 97 1.59 -4.52 -17.11
C VAL A 97 2.25 -5.47 -18.12
N VAL A 98 3.11 -4.97 -19.02
CA VAL A 98 3.88 -5.80 -19.97
C VAL A 98 5.12 -6.44 -19.31
N VAL A 99 5.80 -5.74 -18.40
CA VAL A 99 7.02 -6.23 -17.74
C VAL A 99 6.73 -7.33 -16.70
N ILE A 100 5.58 -7.30 -16.04
CA ILE A 100 5.15 -8.32 -15.06
C ILE A 100 5.19 -9.75 -15.64
N PRO A 101 4.47 -10.10 -16.74
CA PRO A 101 4.53 -11.44 -17.31
C PRO A 101 5.91 -11.80 -17.84
N CYS A 102 6.66 -10.86 -18.43
CA CYS A 102 8.03 -11.13 -18.86
C CYS A 102 8.94 -11.59 -17.71
N ILE A 103 8.81 -10.98 -16.53
CA ILE A 103 9.54 -11.41 -15.33
C ILE A 103 9.10 -12.81 -14.89
N LEU A 104 7.80 -13.10 -14.88
CA LEU A 104 7.27 -14.42 -14.49
C LEU A 104 7.74 -15.54 -15.43
N PHE A 105 7.76 -15.29 -16.75
CA PHE A 105 8.31 -16.21 -17.75
C PHE A 105 9.83 -16.43 -17.57
N ILE A 106 10.60 -15.36 -17.35
CA ILE A 106 12.06 -15.47 -17.10
C ILE A 106 12.37 -16.24 -15.80
N VAL A 107 11.49 -16.14 -14.80
CA VAL A 107 11.58 -16.87 -13.54
C VAL A 107 11.18 -18.35 -13.69
N GLY A 108 10.37 -18.70 -14.68
CA GLY A 108 9.82 -20.05 -14.85
C GLY A 108 8.59 -20.35 -13.97
N GLU A 109 7.79 -19.33 -13.63
CA GLU A 109 6.52 -19.53 -12.91
C GLU A 109 5.47 -20.26 -13.77
N ARG A 110 4.53 -20.97 -13.12
CA ARG A 110 3.43 -21.70 -13.78
C ARG A 110 2.55 -20.77 -14.64
N GLU A 111 2.12 -21.24 -15.81
CA GLU A 111 1.35 -20.45 -16.79
C GLU A 111 0.05 -19.85 -16.19
N GLU A 112 -0.65 -20.62 -15.36
CA GLU A 112 -1.82 -20.16 -14.58
C GLU A 112 -1.54 -18.89 -13.77
N LEU A 113 -0.36 -18.83 -13.13
CA LEU A 113 0.08 -17.68 -12.35
C LEU A 113 0.44 -16.49 -13.25
N VAL A 114 0.97 -16.75 -14.45
CA VAL A 114 1.23 -15.70 -15.44
C VAL A 114 -0.08 -15.05 -15.88
N TRP A 115 -1.08 -15.85 -16.28
CA TRP A 115 -2.40 -15.33 -16.67
C TRP A 115 -3.10 -14.62 -15.50
N LEU A 116 -3.08 -15.19 -14.29
CA LEU A 116 -3.64 -14.55 -13.11
C LEU A 116 -2.95 -13.21 -12.82
N SER A 117 -1.63 -13.15 -12.91
CA SER A 117 -0.85 -11.92 -12.71
C SER A 117 -1.12 -10.87 -13.79
N ILE A 118 -1.32 -11.26 -15.06
CA ILE A 118 -1.74 -10.34 -16.13
C ILE A 118 -3.10 -9.71 -15.79
N VAL A 119 -4.09 -10.50 -15.39
CA VAL A 119 -5.43 -9.98 -15.06
C VAL A 119 -5.39 -9.07 -13.82
N ILE A 120 -4.63 -9.43 -12.78
CA ILE A 120 -4.40 -8.56 -11.61
C ILE A 120 -3.66 -7.28 -12.00
N ALA A 121 -2.66 -7.35 -12.90
CA ALA A 121 -1.93 -6.18 -13.38
C ALA A 121 -2.84 -5.23 -14.18
N ILE A 122 -3.70 -5.75 -15.07
CA ILE A 122 -4.69 -4.98 -15.82
C ILE A 122 -5.68 -4.30 -14.85
N ALA A 123 -6.20 -5.04 -13.87
CA ALA A 123 -7.06 -4.47 -12.82
C ALA A 123 -6.33 -3.32 -12.09
N LYS A 124 -5.12 -3.58 -11.58
CA LYS A 124 -4.28 -2.57 -10.94
C LYS A 124 -3.94 -1.39 -11.85
N GLY A 125 -3.97 -1.56 -13.17
CA GLY A 125 -3.90 -0.47 -14.14
C GLY A 125 -5.11 0.48 -14.07
N PHE A 126 -6.33 -0.05 -13.99
CA PHE A 126 -7.54 0.76 -13.78
C PHE A 126 -7.52 1.48 -12.42
N GLU A 127 -6.99 0.85 -11.37
CA GLU A 127 -6.76 1.51 -10.07
C GLU A 127 -5.71 2.64 -10.18
N SER A 128 -4.62 2.41 -10.90
CA SER A 128 -3.54 3.40 -11.14
C SER A 128 -4.03 4.67 -11.87
N ILE A 129 -4.95 4.51 -12.84
CA ILE A 129 -5.62 5.63 -13.54
C ILE A 129 -6.65 6.29 -12.60
N SER A 130 -7.38 5.52 -11.80
CA SER A 130 -8.28 6.07 -10.77
C SER A 130 -7.53 6.96 -9.78
N ASP A 131 -6.31 6.56 -9.39
CA ASP A 131 -5.48 7.31 -8.44
C ASP A 131 -5.05 8.69 -8.95
N ILE A 132 -4.68 8.84 -10.24
CA ILE A 132 -4.31 10.16 -10.78
C ILE A 132 -5.54 11.08 -10.94
N ILE A 133 -6.72 10.50 -11.17
CA ILE A 133 -8.01 11.21 -11.06
C ILE A 133 -8.26 11.65 -9.60
N HIS A 134 -7.99 10.77 -8.63
CA HIS A 134 -8.12 11.11 -7.20
C HIS A 134 -7.15 12.22 -6.77
N GLY A 135 -5.95 12.31 -7.35
CA GLY A 135 -5.02 13.43 -7.11
C GLY A 135 -5.57 14.78 -7.59
N ALA A 136 -6.16 14.83 -8.79
CA ALA A 136 -6.83 16.03 -9.31
C ALA A 136 -8.04 16.45 -8.43
N LEU A 137 -8.83 15.47 -7.98
CA LEU A 137 -9.95 15.71 -7.05
C LEU A 137 -9.47 16.17 -5.66
N GLN A 138 -8.35 15.64 -5.17
CA GLN A 138 -7.76 15.96 -3.86
C GLN A 138 -7.22 17.39 -3.83
N LYS A 139 -6.57 17.84 -4.90
CA LYS A 139 -6.15 19.25 -5.10
C LYS A 139 -7.32 20.24 -5.09
N ARG A 140 -8.54 19.76 -5.35
CA ARG A 140 -9.80 20.53 -5.37
C ARG A 140 -10.69 20.22 -4.15
N GLU A 141 -10.14 19.58 -3.11
CA GLU A 141 -10.80 19.11 -1.89
C GLU A 141 -12.07 18.25 -2.08
N GLN A 142 -12.24 17.59 -3.22
CA GLN A 142 -13.42 16.77 -3.52
C GLN A 142 -13.35 15.37 -2.88
N PHE A 143 -12.95 15.29 -1.60
CA PHE A 143 -12.70 14.06 -0.86
C PHE A 143 -13.90 13.10 -0.86
N GLN A 144 -15.14 13.61 -0.78
CA GLN A 144 -16.35 12.79 -0.89
C GLN A 144 -16.42 12.02 -2.23
N ILE A 145 -15.99 12.63 -3.34
CA ILE A 145 -16.02 11.96 -4.66
C ILE A 145 -15.01 10.81 -4.69
N ILE A 146 -13.81 11.04 -4.14
CA ILE A 146 -12.75 10.03 -4.00
C ILE A 146 -13.24 8.85 -3.14
N SER A 147 -13.82 9.15 -1.98
CA SER A 147 -14.26 8.12 -1.02
C SER A 147 -15.43 7.30 -1.55
N ILE A 148 -16.42 7.91 -2.20
CA ILE A 148 -17.48 7.17 -2.88
C ILE A 148 -16.90 6.28 -3.99
N SER A 149 -15.86 6.73 -4.70
CA SER A 149 -15.21 5.87 -5.70
C SER A 149 -14.49 4.67 -5.09
N LYS A 150 -13.77 4.86 -3.98
CA LYS A 150 -13.13 3.76 -3.25
C LYS A 150 -14.15 2.75 -2.72
N ILE A 151 -15.26 3.23 -2.17
CA ILE A 151 -16.37 2.37 -1.69
C ILE A 151 -16.98 1.58 -2.85
N GLY A 152 -17.33 2.25 -3.96
CA GLY A 152 -17.88 1.60 -5.15
C GLY A 152 -16.91 0.57 -5.76
N LYS A 153 -15.64 0.95 -5.92
CA LYS A 153 -14.57 0.06 -6.42
C LYS A 153 -14.41 -1.20 -5.55
N GLY A 154 -14.51 -1.05 -4.23
CA GLY A 154 -14.45 -2.16 -3.28
C GLY A 154 -15.66 -3.08 -3.32
N LEU A 155 -16.87 -2.52 -3.22
CA LEU A 155 -18.11 -3.30 -3.15
C LEU A 155 -18.42 -4.03 -4.47
N LEU A 156 -18.24 -3.35 -5.62
CA LEU A 156 -18.39 -3.97 -6.93
C LEU A 156 -17.35 -5.08 -7.16
N ALA A 157 -16.15 -4.94 -6.60
CA ALA A 157 -15.10 -5.96 -6.69
C ALA A 157 -15.44 -7.25 -5.94
N ILE A 158 -15.85 -7.17 -4.67
CA ILE A 158 -16.28 -8.36 -3.93
C ILE A 158 -17.46 -9.01 -4.66
N GLY A 159 -18.46 -8.21 -5.04
CA GLY A 159 -19.68 -8.71 -5.70
C GLY A 159 -19.36 -9.49 -6.98
N ALA A 160 -18.59 -8.89 -7.89
CA ALA A 160 -18.20 -9.54 -9.14
C ALA A 160 -17.25 -10.73 -8.94
N PHE A 161 -16.29 -10.64 -8.01
CA PHE A 161 -15.35 -11.72 -7.70
C PHE A 161 -16.07 -12.93 -7.08
N ALA A 162 -16.92 -12.70 -6.07
CA ALA A 162 -17.70 -13.75 -5.43
C ALA A 162 -18.71 -14.38 -6.40
N MET A 163 -19.39 -13.57 -7.22
CA MET A 163 -20.28 -14.08 -8.27
C MET A 163 -19.51 -14.96 -9.27
N GLY A 164 -18.27 -14.60 -9.62
CA GLY A 164 -17.40 -15.45 -10.45
C GLY A 164 -16.99 -16.75 -9.77
N MET A 165 -16.54 -16.69 -8.51
CA MET A 165 -16.18 -17.88 -7.71
C MET A 165 -17.36 -18.85 -7.53
N TYR A 166 -18.59 -18.34 -7.53
CA TYR A 166 -19.81 -19.13 -7.43
C TYR A 166 -20.24 -19.75 -8.77
N ILE A 167 -20.36 -18.93 -9.83
CA ILE A 167 -20.85 -19.38 -11.15
C ILE A 167 -19.93 -20.43 -11.79
N TRP A 168 -18.61 -20.23 -11.71
CA TRP A 168 -17.64 -21.13 -12.34
C TRP A 168 -17.13 -22.24 -11.42
N ARG A 169 -17.71 -22.40 -10.23
CA ARG A 169 -17.33 -23.41 -9.23
C ARG A 169 -17.25 -24.81 -9.83
N ASP A 170 -18.32 -25.23 -10.51
CA ASP A 170 -18.49 -26.60 -11.00
C ASP A 170 -18.16 -26.73 -12.50
N ALA A 171 -18.21 -25.62 -13.25
CA ALA A 171 -17.99 -25.59 -14.70
C ALA A 171 -16.52 -25.40 -15.11
N LEU A 172 -15.69 -24.74 -14.27
CA LEU A 172 -14.26 -24.48 -14.51
C LEU A 172 -13.48 -24.54 -13.18
N PRO A 173 -13.40 -25.71 -12.52
CA PRO A 173 -12.86 -25.83 -11.16
C PRO A 173 -11.42 -25.32 -11.00
N ASP A 174 -10.58 -25.48 -12.02
CA ASP A 174 -9.17 -25.07 -12.02
C ASP A 174 -9.01 -23.57 -12.33
N THR A 175 -9.75 -23.05 -13.32
CA THR A 175 -9.63 -21.66 -13.79
C THR A 175 -10.63 -20.68 -13.15
N ARG A 176 -11.48 -21.13 -12.21
CA ARG A 176 -12.44 -20.27 -11.48
C ARG A 176 -11.79 -19.05 -10.79
N LEU A 177 -10.56 -19.20 -10.28
CA LEU A 177 -9.82 -18.08 -9.67
C LEU A 177 -9.48 -17.00 -10.71
N LEU A 178 -9.08 -17.41 -11.92
CA LEU A 178 -8.81 -16.51 -13.04
C LEU A 178 -10.10 -15.83 -13.51
N ALA A 179 -11.20 -16.58 -13.65
CA ALA A 179 -12.51 -16.04 -14.03
C ALA A 179 -13.06 -15.02 -13.01
N ALA A 180 -12.98 -15.33 -11.71
CA ALA A 180 -13.36 -14.41 -10.63
C ALA A 180 -12.49 -13.14 -10.63
N THR A 181 -11.19 -13.28 -10.86
CA THR A 181 -10.25 -12.16 -10.96
C THR A 181 -10.51 -11.29 -12.19
N ALA A 182 -10.93 -11.89 -13.31
CA ALA A 182 -11.38 -11.16 -14.50
C ALA A 182 -12.68 -10.38 -14.24
N CYS A 183 -13.64 -10.98 -13.52
CA CYS A 183 -14.85 -10.28 -13.10
C CYS A 183 -14.54 -9.07 -12.20
N MET A 184 -13.58 -9.20 -11.28
CA MET A 184 -13.05 -8.07 -10.50
C MET A 184 -12.41 -6.99 -11.39
N ALA A 185 -11.60 -7.37 -12.37
CA ALA A 185 -10.96 -6.43 -13.31
C ALA A 185 -12.01 -5.63 -14.10
N VAL A 186 -13.07 -6.30 -14.59
CA VAL A 186 -14.21 -5.68 -15.26
C VAL A 186 -14.97 -4.74 -14.32
N ALA A 187 -15.22 -5.13 -13.06
CA ALA A 187 -15.85 -4.25 -12.07
C ALA A 187 -15.04 -2.96 -11.81
N TRP A 188 -13.71 -3.05 -11.76
CA TRP A 188 -12.83 -1.88 -11.64
C TRP A 188 -12.81 -1.01 -12.90
N ALA A 189 -12.85 -1.61 -14.09
CA ALA A 189 -12.99 -0.88 -15.36
C ALA A 189 -14.33 -0.12 -15.44
N ILE A 190 -15.44 -0.78 -15.06
CA ILE A 190 -16.77 -0.17 -14.97
C ILE A 190 -16.74 1.02 -14.01
N GLN A 191 -16.20 0.84 -12.80
CA GLN A 191 -16.08 1.94 -11.83
C GLN A 191 -15.26 3.12 -12.36
N LEU A 192 -14.14 2.87 -13.04
CA LEU A 192 -13.32 3.90 -13.67
C LEU A 192 -14.10 4.67 -14.74
N VAL A 193 -14.76 3.97 -15.67
CA VAL A 193 -15.44 4.59 -16.83
C VAL A 193 -16.78 5.23 -16.47
N VAL A 194 -17.58 4.58 -15.62
CA VAL A 194 -18.94 5.02 -15.25
C VAL A 194 -18.91 6.09 -14.17
N TYR A 195 -17.96 6.03 -13.22
CA TYR A 195 -17.87 6.99 -12.12
C TYR A 195 -16.69 7.94 -12.26
N ASP A 196 -15.44 7.47 -12.16
CA ASP A 196 -14.27 8.34 -12.01
C ASP A 196 -14.08 9.29 -13.20
N ILE A 197 -14.09 8.77 -14.44
CA ILE A 197 -13.95 9.56 -15.66
C ILE A 197 -15.13 10.53 -15.84
N ARG A 198 -16.37 10.13 -15.48
CA ARG A 198 -17.55 11.03 -15.58
C ARG A 198 -17.56 12.12 -14.50
N LYS A 199 -16.97 11.88 -13.33
CA LYS A 199 -16.85 12.88 -12.26
C LYS A 199 -15.72 13.87 -12.56
N ILE A 200 -14.54 13.41 -12.99
CA ILE A 200 -13.40 14.32 -13.25
C ILE A 200 -13.64 15.26 -14.42
N ARG A 201 -14.38 14.83 -15.46
CA ARG A 201 -14.80 15.66 -16.60
C ARG A 201 -15.60 16.92 -16.22
N ARG A 202 -16.04 17.07 -14.96
CA ARG A 202 -16.67 18.28 -14.41
C ARG A 202 -15.67 19.33 -13.90
N TYR A 203 -14.37 19.01 -13.86
CA TYR A 203 -13.31 19.83 -13.27
C TYR A 203 -12.05 19.91 -14.15
N GLU A 204 -11.73 18.84 -14.89
CA GLU A 204 -10.57 18.73 -15.78
C GLU A 204 -10.97 18.01 -17.07
N ALA A 205 -10.40 18.43 -18.21
CA ALA A 205 -10.51 17.65 -19.43
C ALA A 205 -9.62 16.40 -19.32
N PHE A 206 -10.22 15.20 -19.32
CA PHE A 206 -9.45 13.95 -19.39
C PHE A 206 -8.86 13.75 -20.79
N ARG A 207 -7.73 14.41 -21.04
CA ARG A 207 -6.93 14.37 -22.27
C ARG A 207 -5.45 14.20 -21.87
N PRO A 208 -4.92 12.97 -21.90
CA PRO A 208 -3.50 12.73 -21.63
C PRO A 208 -2.59 13.47 -22.61
N ASP A 209 -1.46 13.97 -22.12
CA ASP A 209 -0.43 14.66 -22.90
C ASP A 209 0.84 13.81 -22.90
N TYR A 210 1.21 13.30 -24.09
CA TYR A 210 2.30 12.35 -24.29
C TYR A 210 3.63 13.02 -24.70
N ARG A 211 3.80 14.32 -24.46
CA ARG A 211 5.06 15.04 -24.73
C ARG A 211 6.18 14.54 -23.81
N TRP A 212 7.26 14.03 -24.42
CA TRP A 212 8.34 13.33 -23.75
C TRP A 212 9.07 14.15 -22.66
N GLY A 213 9.34 15.43 -22.89
CA GLY A 213 10.03 16.31 -21.93
C GLY A 213 9.30 16.39 -20.57
N PRO A 214 8.06 16.91 -20.52
CA PRO A 214 7.26 16.93 -19.29
C PRO A 214 7.06 15.56 -18.64
N MET A 215 6.93 14.50 -19.44
CA MET A 215 6.83 13.12 -18.92
C MET A 215 8.12 12.69 -18.20
N LEU A 216 9.29 12.96 -18.79
CA LEU A 216 10.58 12.60 -18.22
C LEU A 216 10.91 13.44 -16.98
N GLU A 217 10.62 14.74 -16.99
CA GLU A 217 10.77 15.60 -15.80
C GLU A 217 9.89 15.14 -14.63
N LEU A 218 8.63 14.78 -14.89
CA LEU A 218 7.74 14.18 -13.89
C LEU A 218 8.26 12.82 -13.40
N ALA A 219 8.80 11.99 -14.30
CA ALA A 219 9.35 10.69 -13.95
C ALA A 219 10.57 10.81 -13.03
N VAL A 220 11.54 11.68 -13.38
CA VAL A 220 12.73 11.94 -12.57
C VAL A 220 12.38 12.57 -11.21
N TRP A 221 11.36 13.44 -11.15
CA TRP A 221 10.91 14.03 -9.88
C TRP A 221 10.26 12.99 -8.96
N GLY A 222 9.51 12.03 -9.50
CA GLY A 222 8.84 10.97 -8.75
C GLY A 222 9.70 9.74 -8.42
N ALA A 223 10.72 9.45 -9.23
CA ALA A 223 11.52 8.23 -9.13
C ALA A 223 12.09 7.93 -7.73
N PRO A 224 12.67 8.88 -6.97
CA PRO A 224 13.20 8.58 -5.63
C PRO A 224 12.12 8.05 -4.66
N LEU A 225 10.92 8.62 -4.70
CA LEU A 225 9.81 8.19 -3.84
C LEU A 225 9.13 6.92 -4.38
N GLY A 226 9.05 6.76 -5.71
CA GLY A 226 8.58 5.51 -6.34
C GLY A 226 9.46 4.31 -5.98
N ILE A 227 10.79 4.47 -6.01
CA ILE A 227 11.76 3.44 -5.62
C ILE A 227 11.60 3.08 -4.14
N VAL A 228 11.39 4.05 -3.25
CA VAL A 228 11.15 3.77 -1.81
C VAL A 228 9.88 2.93 -1.62
N VAL A 229 8.77 3.27 -2.27
CA VAL A 229 7.52 2.49 -2.14
C VAL A 229 7.66 1.10 -2.78
N MET A 230 8.35 0.98 -3.91
CA MET A 230 8.67 -0.30 -4.54
C MET A 230 9.48 -1.19 -3.58
N LEU A 231 10.54 -0.67 -2.96
CA LEU A 231 11.39 -1.42 -2.03
C LEU A 231 10.65 -1.77 -0.74
N SER A 232 9.85 -0.85 -0.17
CA SER A 232 8.92 -1.16 0.93
C SER A 232 8.00 -2.34 0.59
N SER A 233 7.36 -2.31 -0.59
CA SER A 233 6.51 -3.42 -1.03
C SER A 233 7.33 -4.69 -1.25
N LEU A 234 8.50 -4.62 -1.88
CA LEU A 234 9.32 -5.79 -2.16
C LEU A 234 9.73 -6.47 -0.85
N SER A 235 10.14 -5.70 0.17
CA SER A 235 10.49 -6.24 1.50
C SER A 235 9.35 -7.01 2.21
N THR A 236 8.08 -6.69 1.91
CA THR A 236 6.92 -7.43 2.45
C THR A 236 6.41 -8.55 1.53
N GLN A 237 6.81 -8.55 0.25
CA GLN A 237 6.45 -9.58 -0.74
C GLN A 237 7.54 -10.66 -0.93
N ILE A 238 8.81 -10.39 -0.64
CA ILE A 238 9.91 -11.37 -0.67
C ILE A 238 9.61 -12.64 0.17
N PRO A 239 9.14 -12.54 1.43
CA PRO A 239 8.77 -13.71 2.22
C PRO A 239 7.70 -14.57 1.52
N ARG A 240 6.74 -13.92 0.84
CA ARG A 240 5.66 -14.61 0.13
C ARG A 240 6.16 -15.38 -1.09
N ILE A 241 7.05 -14.76 -1.87
CA ILE A 241 7.65 -15.38 -3.06
C ILE A 241 8.48 -16.60 -2.66
N LEU A 242 9.30 -16.48 -1.61
CA LEU A 242 10.14 -17.59 -1.15
C LEU A 242 9.32 -18.72 -0.51
N ILE A 243 8.29 -18.42 0.31
CA ILE A 243 7.37 -19.47 0.83
C ILE A 243 6.79 -20.29 -0.31
N SER A 244 6.29 -19.68 -1.40
CA SER A 244 5.67 -20.46 -2.46
C SER A 244 6.64 -21.29 -3.32
N ARG A 245 7.96 -21.07 -3.20
CA ARG A 245 8.98 -21.90 -3.88
C ARG A 245 9.44 -23.05 -2.99
N GLU A 246 9.71 -22.78 -1.72
CA GLU A 246 10.24 -23.79 -0.78
C GLU A 246 9.14 -24.65 -0.14
N LEU A 247 7.96 -24.07 0.12
CA LEU A 247 6.84 -24.70 0.86
C LEU A 247 5.53 -24.78 0.06
N GLY A 248 5.50 -24.20 -1.15
CA GLY A 248 4.33 -24.22 -2.02
C GLY A 248 3.20 -23.25 -1.67
N SER A 249 2.14 -23.29 -2.46
CA SER A 249 1.08 -22.27 -2.41
C SER A 249 0.11 -22.43 -1.22
N HIS A 250 -0.06 -23.62 -0.66
CA HIS A 250 -0.87 -23.85 0.55
C HIS A 250 -0.40 -22.99 1.73
N ASP A 251 0.89 -23.11 2.06
CA ASP A 251 1.53 -22.43 3.18
C ASP A 251 1.63 -20.91 2.96
N LEU A 252 1.82 -20.48 1.71
CA LEU A 252 1.67 -19.07 1.35
C LEU A 252 0.24 -18.55 1.60
N GLY A 253 -0.77 -19.38 1.36
CA GLY A 253 -2.17 -19.06 1.63
C GLY A 253 -2.40 -18.74 3.10
N ILE A 254 -1.91 -19.61 3.99
CA ILE A 254 -1.97 -19.43 5.44
C ILE A 254 -1.21 -18.16 5.85
N PHE A 255 0.08 -18.06 5.49
CA PHE A 255 0.91 -16.88 5.82
C PHE A 255 0.28 -15.57 5.33
N SER A 256 -0.29 -15.56 4.12
CA SER A 256 -0.92 -14.38 3.54
C SER A 256 -2.21 -14.00 4.23
N ALA A 257 -3.11 -14.94 4.51
CA ALA A 257 -4.37 -14.69 5.19
C ALA A 257 -4.16 -14.15 6.60
N LEU A 258 -3.20 -14.70 7.36
CA LEU A 258 -2.81 -14.16 8.66
C LEU A 258 -2.19 -12.76 8.52
N GLY A 259 -1.32 -12.57 7.53
CA GLY A 259 -0.70 -11.27 7.22
C GLY A 259 -1.68 -10.16 6.84
N TYR A 260 -2.87 -10.47 6.32
CA TYR A 260 -3.89 -9.47 6.02
C TYR A 260 -4.45 -8.76 7.27
N LEU A 261 -4.44 -9.40 8.44
CA LEU A 261 -4.89 -8.79 9.70
C LEU A 261 -4.01 -7.58 10.11
N LEU A 262 -2.73 -7.58 9.73
CA LEU A 262 -1.80 -6.46 9.96
C LEU A 262 -2.26 -5.16 9.27
N THR A 263 -2.99 -5.28 8.16
CA THR A 263 -3.49 -4.15 7.36
C THR A 263 -4.38 -3.23 8.20
N ALA A 264 -5.16 -3.76 9.14
CA ALA A 264 -6.05 -2.98 10.00
C ALA A 264 -5.26 -1.94 10.83
N GLY A 265 -4.22 -2.39 11.55
CA GLY A 265 -3.34 -1.50 12.31
C GLY A 265 -2.51 -0.59 11.40
N MET A 266 -2.13 -1.05 10.21
CA MET A 266 -1.39 -0.24 9.24
C MET A 266 -2.21 0.94 8.70
N ILE A 267 -3.54 0.79 8.51
CA ILE A 267 -4.44 1.88 8.10
C ILE A 267 -4.51 2.94 9.19
N VAL A 268 -4.71 2.54 10.45
CA VAL A 268 -4.82 3.46 11.60
C VAL A 268 -3.50 4.22 11.79
N SER A 269 -2.37 3.52 11.81
CA SER A 269 -1.03 4.11 11.93
C SER A 269 -0.73 5.09 10.80
N ASN A 270 -1.07 4.77 9.54
CA ASN A 270 -0.89 5.70 8.42
C ASN A 270 -1.85 6.90 8.46
N ALA A 271 -3.10 6.73 8.88
CA ALA A 271 -4.04 7.85 9.02
C ALA A 271 -3.55 8.86 10.08
N ILE A 272 -3.04 8.37 11.22
CA ILE A 272 -2.42 9.20 12.26
C ILE A 272 -1.15 9.87 11.70
N GLY A 273 -0.30 9.14 10.99
CA GLY A 273 0.94 9.65 10.39
C GLY A 273 0.69 10.78 9.37
N GLN A 274 -0.28 10.61 8.47
CA GLN A 274 -0.69 11.62 7.50
C GLN A 274 -1.29 12.86 8.16
N ALA A 275 -2.10 12.70 9.21
CA ALA A 275 -2.63 13.82 9.99
C ALA A 275 -1.53 14.58 10.77
N ALA A 276 -0.47 13.88 11.20
CA ALA A 276 0.66 14.47 11.91
C ALA A 276 1.72 15.12 11.00
N ALA A 277 1.89 14.65 9.76
CA ALA A 277 2.96 15.10 8.86
C ALA A 277 3.03 16.63 8.63
N PRO A 278 1.91 17.38 8.44
CA PRO A 278 1.96 18.84 8.35
C PRO A 278 2.48 19.51 9.63
N ARG A 279 2.19 18.94 10.81
CA ARG A 279 2.69 19.42 12.10
C ARG A 279 4.19 19.13 12.25
N MET A 280 4.64 17.94 11.86
CA MET A 280 6.07 17.59 11.82
C MET A 280 6.85 18.56 10.91
N SER A 281 6.32 18.84 9.71
CA SER A 281 6.94 19.78 8.76
C SER A 281 7.01 21.20 9.32
N ARG A 282 5.94 21.68 9.98
CA ARG A 282 5.93 22.99 10.62
C ARG A 282 6.97 23.09 11.73
N LEU A 283 7.08 22.08 12.61
CA LEU A 283 8.06 22.07 13.69
C LEU A 283 9.50 22.02 13.16
N CYS A 284 9.75 21.27 12.07
CA CYS A 284 11.04 21.26 11.39
C CYS A 284 11.39 22.63 10.80
N HIS A 285 10.44 23.29 10.12
CA HIS A 285 10.66 24.61 9.52
C HIS A 285 10.90 25.69 10.59
N GLN A 286 10.19 25.62 11.72
CA GLN A 286 10.38 26.47 12.90
C GLN A 286 11.61 26.08 13.75
N ARG A 287 12.47 25.15 13.29
CA ARG A 287 13.63 24.58 14.02
C ARG A 287 13.32 24.06 15.44
N LYS A 288 12.06 23.77 15.76
CA LYS A 288 11.58 23.25 17.06
C LYS A 288 11.83 21.74 17.18
N LEU A 289 13.11 21.33 17.11
CA LEU A 289 13.52 19.92 17.03
C LEU A 289 13.19 19.11 18.29
N SER A 290 13.16 19.74 19.47
CA SER A 290 12.75 19.10 20.73
C SER A 290 11.24 18.81 20.79
N GLU A 291 10.41 19.71 20.25
CA GLU A 291 8.97 19.45 20.07
C GLU A 291 8.71 18.40 19.00
N LEU A 292 9.48 18.41 17.90
CA LEU A 292 9.41 17.40 16.85
C LEU A 292 9.75 16.01 17.40
N HIS A 293 10.85 15.88 18.15
CA HIS A 293 11.24 14.64 18.85
C HIS A 293 10.13 14.15 19.78
N ARG A 294 9.62 15.02 20.66
CA ARG A 294 8.54 14.68 21.61
C ARG A 294 7.25 14.26 20.90
N LEU A 295 6.94 14.86 19.75
CA LEU A 295 5.81 14.47 18.91
C LEU A 295 6.02 13.09 18.27
N VAL A 296 7.19 12.83 17.68
CA VAL A 296 7.51 11.54 17.05
C VAL A 296 7.47 10.41 18.08
N ILE A 297 8.14 10.56 19.23
CA ILE A 297 8.13 9.54 20.30
C ILE A 297 6.70 9.28 20.82
N ARG A 298 5.86 10.31 20.98
CA ARG A 298 4.46 10.14 21.39
C ARG A 298 3.63 9.36 20.36
N LEU A 299 3.85 9.61 19.06
CA LEU A 299 3.14 8.89 17.99
C LEU A 299 3.65 7.44 17.86
N SER A 300 4.95 7.23 17.97
CA SER A 300 5.57 5.90 18.06
C SER A 300 5.01 5.09 19.24
N ALA A 301 4.79 5.71 20.40
CA ALA A 301 4.14 5.06 21.54
C ALA A 301 2.67 4.66 21.23
N VAL A 302 1.92 5.49 20.50
CA VAL A 302 0.56 5.13 20.03
C VAL A 302 0.60 3.96 19.05
N GLY A 303 1.57 3.92 18.12
CA GLY A 303 1.80 2.78 17.24
C GLY A 303 2.12 1.48 18.00
N GLY A 304 2.96 1.58 19.03
CA GLY A 304 3.27 0.48 19.95
C GLY A 304 2.03 -0.02 20.71
N VAL A 305 1.19 0.88 21.24
CA VAL A 305 -0.07 0.52 21.91
C VAL A 305 -1.05 -0.17 20.95
N ILE A 306 -1.20 0.32 19.71
CA ILE A 306 -2.03 -0.33 18.68
C ILE A 306 -1.53 -1.75 18.40
N GLY A 307 -0.21 -1.93 18.25
CA GLY A 307 0.40 -3.25 18.06
C GLY A 307 0.20 -4.18 19.26
N ALA A 308 0.44 -3.69 20.48
CA ALA A 308 0.27 -4.45 21.71
C ALA A 308 -1.18 -4.90 21.95
N ILE A 309 -2.16 -4.05 21.63
CA ILE A 309 -3.59 -4.43 21.65
C ILE A 309 -3.87 -5.53 20.63
N GLY A 310 -3.33 -5.43 19.41
CA GLY A 310 -3.46 -6.47 18.39
C GLY A 310 -2.87 -7.81 18.84
N ILE A 311 -1.66 -7.80 19.41
CA ILE A 311 -1.00 -8.98 19.98
C ILE A 311 -1.83 -9.58 21.12
N LEU A 312 -2.34 -8.75 22.05
CA LEU A 312 -3.15 -9.21 23.17
C LEU A 312 -4.44 -9.91 22.71
N ILE A 313 -5.12 -9.36 21.69
CA ILE A 313 -6.31 -9.97 21.07
C ILE A 313 -5.94 -11.32 20.42
N ALA A 314 -4.83 -11.40 19.70
CA ALA A 314 -4.39 -12.64 19.06
C ALA A 314 -3.90 -13.73 20.05
N VAL A 315 -3.35 -13.35 21.21
CA VAL A 315 -3.00 -14.30 22.26
C VAL A 315 -4.24 -14.78 23.02
N SER A 316 -5.23 -13.90 23.23
CA SER A 316 -6.40 -14.21 24.08
C SER A 316 -7.57 -14.87 23.33
N VAL A 317 -7.76 -14.56 22.04
CA VAL A 317 -8.92 -14.99 21.22
C VAL A 317 -8.50 -15.30 19.78
N GLY A 318 -7.20 -15.48 19.51
CA GLY A 318 -6.70 -15.59 18.13
C GLY A 318 -7.08 -16.89 17.43
N LYS A 319 -7.25 -18.00 18.16
CA LYS A 319 -7.68 -19.27 17.56
C LYS A 319 -9.12 -19.16 17.08
N GLU A 320 -9.99 -18.71 17.97
CA GLU A 320 -11.43 -18.52 17.75
C GLU A 320 -11.68 -17.48 16.66
N LEU A 321 -10.88 -16.40 16.63
CA LEU A 321 -10.94 -15.38 15.58
C LEU A 321 -10.58 -15.94 14.20
N LEU A 322 -9.57 -16.82 14.11
CA LEU A 322 -9.16 -17.43 12.85
C LEU A 322 -10.14 -18.50 12.37
N GLU A 323 -10.69 -19.29 13.29
CA GLU A 323 -11.75 -20.27 13.02
C GLU A 323 -13.05 -19.57 12.55
N LEU A 324 -13.40 -18.44 13.18
CA LEU A 324 -14.56 -17.62 12.82
C LEU A 324 -14.39 -16.88 11.49
N ILE A 325 -13.21 -16.34 11.19
CA ILE A 325 -12.99 -15.58 9.94
C ILE A 325 -12.77 -16.52 8.76
N TYR A 326 -11.92 -17.53 8.91
CA TYR A 326 -11.51 -18.44 7.85
C TYR A 326 -12.12 -19.84 8.05
N ASN A 327 -11.39 -20.76 8.69
CA ASN A 327 -11.83 -22.09 9.13
C ASN A 327 -10.82 -22.67 10.15
N ALA A 328 -11.01 -23.93 10.55
CA ALA A 328 -10.13 -24.63 11.49
C ALA A 328 -8.67 -24.78 11.02
N ASP A 329 -8.42 -24.90 9.72
CA ASP A 329 -7.06 -25.09 9.15
C ASP A 329 -6.15 -23.90 9.50
N TYR A 330 -6.67 -22.68 9.40
CA TYR A 330 -5.93 -21.47 9.80
C TYR A 330 -5.79 -21.34 11.32
N ALA A 331 -6.73 -21.88 12.11
CA ALA A 331 -6.77 -21.73 13.55
C ALA A 331 -5.61 -22.44 14.28
N VAL A 332 -5.05 -23.49 13.66
CA VAL A 332 -3.82 -24.17 14.13
C VAL A 332 -2.61 -23.21 14.14
N HIS A 333 -2.59 -22.21 13.27
CA HIS A 333 -1.47 -21.29 13.09
C HIS A 333 -1.59 -19.98 13.91
N SER A 334 -2.26 -20.02 15.06
CA SER A 334 -2.40 -18.88 15.98
C SER A 334 -1.05 -18.28 16.41
N LEU A 335 -0.02 -19.09 16.63
CA LEU A 335 1.35 -18.62 16.92
C LEU A 335 1.92 -17.76 15.77
N LEU A 336 1.68 -18.16 14.51
CA LEU A 336 2.14 -17.41 13.34
C LEU A 336 1.47 -16.04 13.26
N LEU A 337 0.18 -15.94 13.62
CA LEU A 337 -0.51 -14.66 13.74
C LEU A 337 0.15 -13.75 14.78
N VAL A 338 0.52 -14.28 15.95
CA VAL A 338 1.21 -13.51 17.00
C VAL A 338 2.58 -13.01 16.53
N VAL A 339 3.40 -13.85 15.89
CA VAL A 339 4.72 -13.44 15.36
C VAL A 339 4.57 -12.37 14.26
N LEU A 340 3.58 -12.51 13.38
CA LEU A 340 3.27 -11.50 12.36
C LEU A 340 2.84 -10.17 12.99
N LEU A 341 2.04 -10.18 14.06
CA LEU A 341 1.61 -8.98 14.79
C LEU A 341 2.76 -8.29 15.54
N VAL A 342 3.77 -9.04 16.01
CA VAL A 342 5.00 -8.45 16.56
C VAL A 342 5.76 -7.67 15.47
N SER A 343 5.88 -8.20 14.25
CA SER A 343 6.45 -7.44 13.13
C SER A 343 5.60 -6.22 12.77
N GLY A 344 4.27 -6.37 12.74
CA GLY A 344 3.33 -5.26 12.52
C GLY A 344 3.51 -4.11 13.53
N MET A 345 3.65 -4.43 14.82
CA MET A 345 3.92 -3.44 15.87
C MET A 345 5.22 -2.65 15.61
N ILE A 346 6.29 -3.33 15.20
CA ILE A 346 7.58 -2.69 14.86
C ILE A 346 7.40 -1.76 13.64
N ASP A 347 6.65 -2.18 12.63
CA ASP A 347 6.40 -1.35 11.44
C ASP A 347 5.52 -0.13 11.73
N PHE A 348 4.54 -0.25 12.62
CA PHE A 348 3.72 0.87 13.10
C PHE A 348 4.58 1.93 13.79
N ILE A 349 5.54 1.50 14.63
CA ILE A 349 6.53 2.38 15.28
C ILE A 349 7.44 3.03 14.22
N ALA A 350 8.00 2.25 13.29
CA ALA A 350 8.90 2.74 12.24
C ALA A 350 8.22 3.77 11.32
N THR A 351 6.95 3.55 11.00
CA THR A 351 6.13 4.43 10.14
C THR A 351 6.16 5.89 10.60
N PHE A 352 6.15 6.19 11.90
CA PHE A 352 6.23 7.58 12.38
C PHE A 352 7.61 8.22 12.18
N PHE A 353 8.70 7.45 12.26
CA PHE A 353 10.04 7.93 11.88
C PHE A 353 10.14 8.16 10.37
N GLY A 354 9.49 7.32 9.55
CA GLY A 354 9.36 7.53 8.10
C GLY A 354 8.66 8.85 7.73
N TYR A 355 7.52 9.15 8.37
CA TYR A 355 6.85 10.45 8.20
C TYR A 355 7.73 11.62 8.67
N ALA A 356 8.46 11.48 9.78
CA ALA A 356 9.36 12.52 10.28
C ALA A 356 10.56 12.78 9.35
N LEU A 357 11.22 11.74 8.83
CA LEU A 357 12.28 11.85 7.84
C LEU A 357 11.80 12.55 6.55
N THR A 358 10.56 12.29 6.14
CA THR A 358 9.92 12.95 5.00
C THR A 358 9.67 14.43 5.27
N ALA A 359 9.14 14.76 6.45
CA ALA A 359 8.95 16.15 6.90
C ALA A 359 10.26 16.95 7.03
N MET A 360 11.37 16.29 7.40
CA MET A 360 12.72 16.86 7.39
C MET A 360 13.37 16.90 5.99
N HIS A 361 12.60 16.68 4.92
CA HIS A 361 13.04 16.72 3.52
C HIS A 361 14.23 15.78 3.21
N ALA A 362 14.42 14.69 4.00
CA ALA A 362 15.53 13.75 3.84
C ALA A 362 15.36 12.76 2.67
N ILE A 363 14.56 13.14 1.65
CA ILE A 363 14.07 12.28 0.55
C ILE A 363 15.21 11.53 -0.15
N LYS A 364 16.33 12.21 -0.46
CA LYS A 364 17.49 11.60 -1.14
C LYS A 364 18.10 10.41 -0.37
N ILE A 365 17.94 10.34 0.95
CA ILE A 365 18.51 9.27 1.78
C ILE A 365 17.58 8.04 1.81
N GLN A 366 16.26 8.23 1.70
CA GLN A 366 15.27 7.17 1.87
C GLN A 366 15.47 5.94 0.95
N PRO A 367 15.84 6.07 -0.36
CA PRO A 367 16.09 4.90 -1.21
C PRO A 367 17.22 3.99 -0.70
N TYR A 368 18.28 4.56 -0.11
CA TYR A 368 19.40 3.79 0.43
C TYR A 368 19.00 3.04 1.71
N ILE A 369 18.23 3.69 2.60
CA ILE A 369 17.65 3.03 3.77
C ILE A 369 16.72 1.89 3.32
N ALA A 370 15.92 2.13 2.28
CA ALA A 370 14.99 1.16 1.73
C ALA A 370 15.69 -0.06 1.11
N ALA A 371 16.79 0.14 0.39
CA ALA A 371 17.60 -0.95 -0.12
C ALA A 371 18.14 -1.81 1.03
N LEU A 372 18.65 -1.20 2.11
CA LEU A 372 19.23 -1.92 3.25
C LEU A 372 18.20 -2.81 3.98
N TRP A 373 17.01 -2.30 4.34
CA TRP A 373 16.00 -3.16 5.00
C TRP A 373 15.41 -4.22 4.05
N THR A 374 15.44 -3.97 2.73
CA THR A 374 14.99 -4.94 1.71
C THR A 374 16.01 -6.05 1.52
N ILE A 375 17.31 -5.74 1.45
CA ILE A 375 18.39 -6.74 1.47
C ILE A 375 18.33 -7.56 2.76
N CYS A 376 18.07 -6.90 3.90
CA CYS A 376 17.84 -7.57 5.18
C CYS A 376 16.63 -8.53 5.12
N ALA A 377 15.53 -8.17 4.44
CA ALA A 377 14.40 -9.08 4.22
C ALA A 377 14.78 -10.30 3.36
N ILE A 378 15.55 -10.13 2.28
CA ILE A 378 16.04 -11.24 1.44
C ILE A 378 16.88 -12.20 2.28
N VAL A 379 17.93 -11.68 2.93
CA VAL A 379 18.89 -12.49 3.68
C VAL A 379 18.23 -13.18 4.87
N ALA A 380 17.40 -12.46 5.65
CA ALA A 380 16.70 -13.06 6.79
C ALA A 380 15.69 -14.12 6.35
N THR A 381 14.96 -13.91 5.25
CA THR A 381 14.01 -14.93 4.76
C THR A 381 14.77 -16.17 4.29
N TRP A 382 15.80 -15.99 3.45
CA TRP A 382 16.57 -17.09 2.89
C TRP A 382 17.27 -17.94 3.97
N LEU A 383 17.74 -17.32 5.06
CA LEU A 383 18.33 -18.05 6.19
C LEU A 383 17.30 -18.71 7.10
N MET A 384 16.16 -18.06 7.39
CA MET A 384 15.22 -18.52 8.42
C MET A 384 14.09 -19.43 7.88
N LEU A 385 13.70 -19.29 6.61
CA LEU A 385 12.65 -20.10 5.98
C LEU A 385 12.97 -21.61 5.96
N PRO A 386 14.18 -22.08 5.60
CA PRO A 386 14.48 -23.52 5.57
C PRO A 386 14.50 -24.18 6.97
N HIS A 387 14.78 -23.39 8.02
CA HIS A 387 14.95 -23.90 9.39
C HIS A 387 13.66 -23.85 10.23
N PHE A 388 12.75 -22.92 9.93
CA PHE A 388 11.55 -22.66 10.75
C PHE A 388 10.25 -22.55 9.91
N GLY A 389 10.29 -22.91 8.63
CA GLY A 389 9.15 -22.86 7.71
C GLY A 389 8.48 -21.48 7.65
N ILE A 390 7.14 -21.47 7.55
CA ILE A 390 6.33 -20.24 7.55
C ILE A 390 6.53 -19.33 8.78
N ILE A 391 6.95 -19.88 9.93
CA ILE A 391 7.28 -19.08 11.12
C ILE A 391 8.65 -18.39 10.93
N GLY A 392 9.60 -19.05 10.26
CA GLY A 392 10.87 -18.46 9.82
C GLY A 392 10.69 -17.22 8.94
N ALA A 393 9.73 -17.25 8.02
CA ALA A 393 9.37 -16.09 7.21
C ALA A 393 8.76 -14.94 8.05
N ALA A 394 8.04 -15.24 9.13
CA ALA A 394 7.53 -14.22 10.04
C ALA A 394 8.62 -13.64 10.96
N TYR A 395 9.59 -14.46 11.39
CA TYR A 395 10.80 -13.95 12.05
C TYR A 395 11.64 -13.08 11.11
N ALA A 396 11.75 -13.44 9.83
CA ALA A 396 12.43 -12.61 8.83
C ALA A 396 11.76 -11.22 8.64
N LEU A 397 10.43 -11.15 8.73
CA LEU A 397 9.70 -9.88 8.78
C LEU A 397 10.03 -9.07 10.05
N ILE A 398 10.12 -9.71 11.24
CA ILE A 398 10.57 -9.04 12.47
C ILE A 398 11.99 -8.47 12.28
N VAL A 399 12.91 -9.24 11.70
CA VAL A 399 14.30 -8.80 11.46
C VAL A 399 14.36 -7.63 10.46
N SER A 400 13.62 -7.69 9.34
CA SER A 400 13.57 -6.59 8.36
C SER A 400 12.89 -5.34 8.90
N THR A 401 11.75 -5.46 9.60
CA THR A 401 11.06 -4.32 10.22
C THR A 401 11.88 -3.71 11.37
N GLY A 402 12.62 -4.53 12.12
CA GLY A 402 13.62 -4.07 13.09
C GLY A 402 14.76 -3.30 12.43
N CYS A 403 15.32 -3.81 11.32
CA CYS A 403 16.33 -3.11 10.52
C CYS A 403 15.81 -1.76 10.01
N ARG A 404 14.59 -1.73 9.43
CA ARG A 404 13.90 -0.51 9.01
C ARG A 404 13.79 0.50 10.16
N LEU A 405 13.34 0.06 11.34
CA LEU A 405 13.21 0.91 12.53
C LEU A 405 14.57 1.49 12.96
N ILE A 406 15.58 0.64 13.14
CA ILE A 406 16.92 1.05 13.60
C ILE A 406 17.52 2.08 12.65
N LEU A 407 17.50 1.84 11.34
CA LEU A 407 18.07 2.76 10.37
C LEU A 407 17.28 4.08 10.29
N GLN A 408 15.94 4.04 10.35
CA GLN A 408 15.12 5.26 10.33
C GLN A 408 15.32 6.10 11.61
N VAL A 409 15.47 5.45 12.77
CA VAL A 409 15.80 6.10 14.06
C VAL A 409 17.21 6.72 14.02
N ALA A 410 18.21 5.99 13.53
CA ALA A 410 19.59 6.47 13.42
C ALA A 410 19.69 7.71 12.53
N VAL A 411 19.08 7.69 11.33
CA VAL A 411 19.07 8.84 10.42
C VAL A 411 18.24 10.00 10.97
N PHE A 412 17.18 9.74 11.74
CA PHE A 412 16.39 10.77 12.41
C PHE A 412 17.23 11.52 13.47
N TYR A 413 17.91 10.82 14.36
CA TYR A 413 18.79 11.45 15.35
C TYR A 413 20.03 12.11 14.73
N TRP A 414 20.62 11.52 13.68
CA TRP A 414 21.71 12.13 12.92
C TRP A 414 21.28 13.46 12.27
N ARG A 415 20.07 13.53 11.69
CA ARG A 415 19.51 14.78 11.15
C ARG A 415 19.30 15.84 12.22
N ILE A 416 18.78 15.47 13.39
CA ILE A 416 18.63 16.40 14.52
C ILE A 416 20.00 16.92 14.98
N ARG A 417 20.98 16.04 15.23
CA ARG A 417 22.34 16.45 15.63
C ARG A 417 22.99 17.37 14.60
N LYS A 418 22.94 17.01 13.30
CA LYS A 418 23.50 17.85 12.23
C LYS A 418 22.83 19.23 12.17
N SER A 419 21.52 19.31 12.41
CA SER A 419 20.79 20.59 12.43
C SER A 419 21.04 21.45 13.69
N LEU A 420 21.71 20.91 14.72
CA LEU A 420 22.15 21.65 15.90
C LEU A 420 23.60 22.14 15.73
N LEU A 421 24.50 21.29 15.19
CA LEU A 421 25.91 21.65 15.00
C LEU A 421 26.10 22.88 14.11
N TYR A 422 25.37 22.99 12.99
CA TYR A 422 25.39 24.16 12.09
C TYR A 422 24.80 25.47 12.69
N HIS A 423 24.56 25.53 14.00
CA HIS A 423 24.22 26.75 14.73
C HIS A 423 25.45 27.28 15.50
N ASN A 424 26.22 26.37 16.10
CA ASN A 424 27.39 26.68 16.92
C ASN A 424 28.60 27.17 16.12
N ASP A 425 28.59 27.01 14.79
CA ASP A 425 29.62 27.54 13.87
C ASP A 425 29.23 28.92 13.28
N THR A 426 28.15 29.54 13.77
CA THR A 426 27.58 30.80 13.21
C THR A 426 27.22 31.89 14.23
N ASP A 427 27.50 31.65 15.52
CA ASP A 427 27.41 32.61 16.63
C ASP A 427 28.81 32.84 17.23
#